data_AF-A0A7W9F9K5-F1
#
_entry.id   AF-A0A7W9F9K5-F1
#
_cell.length_a   1.000
_cell.length_b   1.000
_cell.length_c   1.000
_cell.angle_alpha   90.00
_cell.angle_beta   90.00
_cell.angle_gamma   90.00
#
_symmetry.space_group_name_H-M   'P 1'
#
loop_
_entity.id
_entity.type
_entity.pdbx_description
1 polymer ?
#
loop_
_entity_poly.entity_id
_entity_poly.type
_entity_poly.pdbx_seq_one_letter_code
_entity_poly.pdbx_strand_id
1 'polypeptide(L)'
;MTRLITPALIAAALIAPGLAHAQTQHQTQDKPRLQAVRAELDRAQTRSSAVQPVMICETDAATRRAYQREFGAAPVFVTAEDAMAARRAGEHWAAPRCMTERQYERLVSSTQDRAGL
;
A
#
# COMPACT_ATOMS: atom_id res chain seq x y z
N MET A 1 -22.94 71.62 28.67
CA MET A 1 -21.57 71.46 29.19
C MET A 1 -20.69 70.92 28.05
N THR A 2 -20.04 71.87 27.38
CA THR A 2 -18.70 71.84 26.77
C THR A 2 -17.82 70.62 27.19
N ARG A 3 -17.12 69.89 26.31
CA ARG A 3 -15.77 70.12 25.72
C ARG A 3 -15.33 68.76 25.11
N LEU A 4 -14.37 68.56 24.20
CA LEU A 4 -13.51 69.31 23.30
C LEU A 4 -12.80 68.23 22.44
N ILE A 5 -12.50 68.56 21.19
CA ILE A 5 -11.59 67.86 20.29
C ILE A 5 -10.15 67.96 20.82
N THR A 6 -9.30 66.94 20.70
CA THR A 6 -7.85 67.13 20.43
C THR A 6 -7.11 65.83 20.06
N PRO A 7 -5.96 65.93 19.34
CA PRO A 7 -5.47 64.92 18.41
C PRO A 7 -4.08 64.34 18.77
N ALA A 8 -3.67 63.35 17.97
CA ALA A 8 -2.34 63.11 17.38
C ALA A 8 -1.06 62.90 18.24
N LEU A 9 -0.24 61.98 17.69
CA LEU A 9 1.21 61.75 17.88
C LEU A 9 1.54 60.91 19.14
N ILE A 10 2.38 59.87 19.06
CA ILE A 10 3.76 59.89 18.58
C ILE A 10 4.13 58.51 17.98
N ALA A 11 4.69 58.55 16.78
CA ALA A 11 5.45 57.45 16.20
C ALA A 11 6.84 57.41 16.86
N ALA A 12 7.24 56.24 17.36
CA ALA A 12 8.63 55.95 17.69
C ALA A 12 9.03 54.66 16.97
N ALA A 13 9.62 54.83 15.79
CA ALA A 13 10.34 53.79 15.09
C ALA A 13 11.68 53.55 15.80
N LEU A 14 11.88 52.36 16.35
CA LEU A 14 13.21 51.87 16.71
C LEU A 14 13.61 50.80 15.70
N ILE A 15 14.54 51.21 14.85
CA ILE A 15 15.24 50.41 13.86
C ILE A 15 16.22 49.53 14.63
N ALA A 16 15.97 48.21 14.69
CA ALA A 16 16.98 47.24 15.04
C ALA A 16 17.54 46.62 13.74
N PRO A 17 18.86 46.69 13.51
CA PRO A 17 19.49 46.17 12.30
C PRO A 17 19.29 44.65 12.18
N GLY A 18 18.88 44.23 11.00
CA GLY A 18 18.64 42.85 10.65
C GLY A 18 19.90 42.00 10.76
N LEU A 19 19.91 41.09 11.74
CA LEU A 19 20.60 39.82 11.58
C LEU A 19 19.77 39.01 10.57
N ALA A 20 20.29 38.97 9.34
CA ALA A 20 19.84 38.07 8.31
C ALA A 20 19.85 36.65 8.89
N HIS A 21 18.68 36.18 9.30
CA HIS A 21 18.46 34.76 9.46
C HIS A 21 18.50 34.22 8.03
N ALA A 22 19.66 33.72 7.62
CA ALA A 22 19.77 32.79 6.51
C ALA A 22 18.97 31.55 6.92
N GLN A 23 17.66 31.63 6.78
CA GLN A 23 16.74 30.55 7.02
C GLN A 23 17.06 29.48 5.99
N THR A 24 17.64 28.40 6.47
CA THR A 24 17.89 27.14 5.81
C THR A 24 16.60 26.67 5.11
N GLN A 25 16.43 27.02 3.83
CA GLN A 25 15.28 26.67 2.99
C GLN A 25 15.22 25.18 2.59
N HIS A 26 16.04 24.32 3.19
CA HIS A 26 16.11 22.90 2.80
C HIS A 26 15.00 22.01 3.39
N GLN A 27 14.13 22.52 4.26
CA GLN A 27 13.25 21.66 5.07
C GLN A 27 11.87 21.36 4.45
N THR A 28 11.50 21.98 3.34
CA THR A 28 10.18 21.76 2.70
C THR A 28 10.20 20.82 1.50
N GLN A 29 11.39 20.48 0.97
CA GLN A 29 11.49 19.68 -0.26
C GLN A 29 11.65 18.16 -0.02
N ASP A 30 11.95 17.75 1.21
CA ASP A 30 12.20 16.34 1.54
C ASP A 30 10.89 15.53 1.76
N LYS A 31 9.86 16.18 2.32
CA LYS A 31 8.52 15.59 2.53
C LYS A 31 7.85 15.05 1.25
N PRO A 32 7.76 15.81 0.14
CA PRO A 32 7.09 15.31 -1.07
C PRO A 32 7.83 14.15 -1.74
N ARG A 33 9.17 14.10 -1.64
CA ARG A 33 9.97 12.97 -2.17
C ARG A 33 9.73 11.70 -1.35
N LEU A 34 9.73 11.80 -0.01
CA LEU A 34 9.47 10.66 0.87
C LEU A 34 8.06 10.09 0.67
N GLN A 35 7.07 10.97 0.45
CA GLN A 35 5.70 10.58 0.13
C GLN A 35 5.59 9.86 -1.22
N ALA A 36 6.30 10.34 -2.25
CA ALA A 36 6.34 9.67 -3.56
C ALA A 36 6.96 8.27 -3.48
N VAL A 37 8.05 8.11 -2.73
CA VAL A 37 8.68 6.80 -2.50
C VAL A 37 7.73 5.85 -1.77
N ARG A 38 7.03 6.33 -0.73
CA ARG A 38 6.07 5.51 0.03
C ARG A 38 4.87 5.10 -0.84
N ALA A 39 4.34 6.02 -1.64
CA ALA A 39 3.26 5.70 -2.57
C ALA A 39 3.69 4.69 -3.66
N GLU A 40 4.94 4.76 -4.13
CA GLU A 40 5.47 3.76 -5.07
C GLU A 40 5.68 2.41 -4.40
N LEU A 41 6.16 2.39 -3.15
CA LEU A 41 6.29 1.16 -2.37
C LEU A 41 4.91 0.54 -2.11
N ASP A 42 3.90 1.33 -1.75
CA ASP A 42 2.53 0.86 -1.57
C ASP A 42 1.92 0.34 -2.89
N ARG A 43 2.20 0.97 -4.03
CA ARG A 43 1.79 0.46 -5.36
C ARG A 43 2.53 -0.80 -5.75
N ALA A 44 3.81 -0.91 -5.46
CA ALA A 44 4.61 -2.11 -5.70
C ALA A 44 4.14 -3.25 -4.78
N GLN A 45 3.85 -2.95 -3.51
CA GLN A 45 3.26 -3.85 -2.54
C GLN A 45 1.88 -4.30 -2.99
N THR A 46 1.01 -3.40 -3.46
CA THR A 46 -0.34 -3.73 -3.94
C THR A 46 -0.30 -4.58 -5.21
N ARG A 47 0.61 -4.27 -6.14
CA ARG A 47 0.89 -5.12 -7.30
C ARG A 47 1.45 -6.49 -6.89
N SER A 48 2.17 -6.56 -5.78
CA SER A 48 2.70 -7.80 -5.21
C SER A 48 1.67 -8.58 -4.39
N SER A 49 0.71 -7.91 -3.76
CA SER A 49 -0.35 -8.49 -2.93
C SER A 49 -1.62 -8.79 -3.71
N ALA A 50 -1.70 -8.42 -4.99
CA ALA A 50 -2.55 -9.06 -5.98
C ALA A 50 -2.07 -10.51 -6.26
N VAL A 51 -1.87 -11.27 -5.19
CA VAL A 51 -1.73 -12.71 -5.23
C VAL A 51 -3.01 -13.22 -5.87
N GLN A 52 -2.89 -14.01 -6.94
CA GLN A 52 -4.07 -14.64 -7.52
C GLN A 52 -4.82 -15.37 -6.41
N PRO A 53 -6.16 -15.26 -6.35
CA PRO A 53 -6.91 -15.82 -5.25
C PRO A 53 -6.76 -17.35 -5.30
N VAL A 54 -5.93 -17.88 -4.41
CA VAL A 54 -5.80 -19.29 -4.13
C VAL A 54 -6.52 -19.54 -2.82
N MET A 55 -7.39 -20.55 -2.79
CA MET A 55 -8.04 -21.03 -1.57
C MET A 55 -7.44 -22.36 -1.14
N ILE A 56 -7.39 -22.59 0.17
CA ILE A 56 -7.06 -23.90 0.72
C ILE A 56 -8.32 -24.76 0.64
N CYS A 57 -8.24 -25.88 -0.07
CA CYS A 57 -9.36 -26.78 -0.30
C CYS A 57 -8.96 -28.23 0.00
N GLU A 58 -9.85 -28.97 0.66
CA GLU A 58 -9.81 -30.43 0.67
C GLU A 58 -10.26 -31.01 -0.69
N THR A 59 -9.89 -32.27 -0.97
CA THR A 59 -10.17 -32.92 -2.27
C THR A 59 -11.46 -33.73 -2.29
N ASP A 60 -12.27 -33.61 -1.25
CA ASP A 60 -13.49 -34.39 -1.07
C ASP A 60 -14.71 -33.83 -1.81
N ALA A 61 -15.81 -34.59 -1.77
CA ALA A 61 -17.05 -34.25 -2.44
C ALA A 61 -17.80 -33.07 -1.80
N ALA A 62 -17.66 -32.86 -0.48
CA ALA A 62 -18.30 -31.75 0.21
C ALA A 62 -17.67 -30.42 -0.20
N THR A 63 -16.35 -30.33 -0.24
CA THR A 63 -15.61 -29.16 -0.74
C THR A 63 -15.93 -28.88 -2.20
N ARG A 64 -15.96 -29.91 -3.05
CA ARG A 64 -16.34 -29.76 -4.47
C ARG A 64 -17.73 -29.14 -4.63
N ARG A 65 -18.71 -29.64 -3.87
CA ARG A 65 -20.09 -29.14 -3.91
C ARG A 65 -20.17 -27.71 -3.37
N ALA A 66 -19.45 -27.39 -2.29
CA ALA A 66 -19.41 -26.04 -1.74
C ALA A 66 -18.85 -25.05 -2.75
N TYR A 67 -17.69 -25.36 -3.33
CA TYR A 67 -17.05 -24.55 -4.35
C TYR A 67 -17.97 -24.35 -5.57
N GLN A 68 -18.59 -25.41 -6.08
CA GLN A 68 -19.46 -25.30 -7.24
C GLN A 68 -20.71 -24.43 -7.01
N ARG A 69 -21.27 -24.44 -5.79
CA ARG A 69 -22.38 -23.54 -5.44
C ARG A 69 -21.94 -22.07 -5.41
N GLU A 70 -20.71 -21.80 -4.97
CA GLU A 70 -20.20 -20.43 -4.81
C GLU A 70 -19.67 -19.85 -6.12
N PHE A 71 -18.92 -20.63 -6.90
CA PHE A 71 -18.22 -20.15 -8.10
C PHE A 71 -18.82 -20.66 -9.41
N GLY A 72 -19.84 -21.52 -9.37
CA GLY A 72 -20.54 -22.03 -10.56
C GLY A 72 -19.77 -23.07 -11.38
N ALA A 73 -18.54 -23.43 -10.99
CA ALA A 73 -17.68 -24.39 -11.68
C ALA A 73 -17.06 -25.39 -10.70
N ALA A 74 -16.51 -26.50 -11.20
CA ALA A 74 -15.72 -27.40 -10.36
C ALA A 74 -14.40 -26.73 -9.95
N PRO A 75 -13.88 -26.99 -8.74
CA PRO A 75 -12.59 -26.48 -8.31
C PRO A 75 -11.48 -27.00 -9.21
N VAL A 76 -10.56 -26.11 -9.58
CA VAL A 76 -9.32 -26.51 -10.23
C VAL A 76 -8.19 -26.39 -9.23
N PHE A 77 -7.48 -27.51 -9.03
CA PHE A 77 -6.36 -27.60 -8.11
C PHE A 77 -5.05 -27.23 -8.79
N VAL A 78 -4.25 -26.43 -8.12
CA VAL A 78 -2.93 -25.97 -8.57
C VAL A 78 -1.88 -26.21 -7.48
N THR A 79 -0.62 -26.30 -7.89
CA THR A 79 0.53 -26.38 -6.98
C THR A 79 1.04 -24.99 -6.58
N ALA A 80 1.93 -24.91 -5.58
CA ALA A 80 2.62 -23.67 -5.24
C ALA A 80 3.42 -23.14 -6.43
N GLU A 81 4.06 -24.05 -7.16
CA GLU A 81 4.83 -23.77 -8.36
C GLU A 81 3.94 -23.19 -9.48
N ASP A 82 2.77 -23.79 -9.71
CA ASP A 82 1.79 -23.30 -10.70
C ASP A 82 1.28 -21.91 -10.33
N ALA A 83 0.93 -21.67 -9.06
CA ALA A 83 0.46 -20.37 -8.60
C ALA A 83 1.54 -19.29 -8.77
N MET A 84 2.80 -19.61 -8.48
CA MET A 84 3.92 -18.69 -8.69
C MET A 84 4.19 -18.46 -10.18
N ALA A 85 4.06 -19.48 -11.02
CA ALA A 85 4.20 -19.36 -12.47
C ALA A 85 3.11 -18.48 -13.07
N ALA A 86 1.85 -18.73 -12.71
CA ALA A 86 0.70 -17.94 -13.16
C ALA A 86 0.82 -16.47 -12.73
N ARG A 87 1.32 -16.21 -11.52
CA ARG A 87 1.59 -14.85 -11.05
C ARG A 87 2.66 -14.15 -11.88
N ARG A 88 3.77 -14.83 -12.19
CA ARG A 88 4.83 -14.28 -13.05
C ARG A 88 4.35 -14.04 -14.48
N ALA A 89 3.45 -14.88 -14.98
CA ALA A 89 2.84 -14.75 -16.29
C ALA A 89 1.76 -13.65 -16.36
N GLY A 90 1.36 -13.08 -15.23
CA GLY A 90 0.27 -12.09 -15.18
C GLY A 90 -1.09 -12.68 -15.51
N GLU A 91 -1.27 -13.98 -15.28
CA GLU A 91 -2.56 -14.63 -15.52
C GLU A 91 -3.63 -14.07 -14.57
N HIS A 92 -4.88 -14.05 -15.05
CA HIS A 92 -6.03 -13.73 -14.23
C HIS A 92 -7.05 -14.85 -14.35
N TRP A 93 -7.52 -15.35 -13.20
CA TRP A 93 -8.52 -16.40 -13.15
C TRP A 93 -9.90 -15.81 -12.84
N ALA A 94 -10.92 -16.30 -13.53
CA ALA A 94 -12.30 -15.89 -13.29
C ALA A 94 -12.85 -16.38 -11.95
N ALA A 95 -12.26 -17.43 -11.36
CA ALA A 95 -12.58 -17.96 -10.04
C ALA A 95 -11.29 -18.35 -9.30
N PRO A 96 -11.31 -18.39 -7.95
CA PRO A 96 -10.16 -18.78 -7.15
C PRO A 96 -9.72 -20.21 -7.43
N ARG A 97 -8.41 -20.48 -7.57
CA ARG A 97 -7.94 -21.87 -7.69
C ARG A 97 -7.81 -22.50 -6.32
N CYS A 98 -8.02 -23.80 -6.24
CA CYS A 98 -7.83 -24.56 -5.02
C CYS A 98 -6.38 -25.03 -4.89
N MET A 99 -5.90 -25.15 -3.67
CA MET A 99 -4.60 -25.72 -3.34
C MET A 99 -4.75 -26.50 -2.03
N THR A 100 -3.96 -27.55 -1.84
CA THR A 100 -3.95 -28.26 -0.55
C THR A 100 -3.19 -27.46 0.50
N GLU A 101 -3.44 -27.70 1.78
CA GLU A 101 -2.76 -27.02 2.88
C GLU A 101 -1.23 -27.13 2.77
N ARG A 102 -0.71 -28.35 2.50
CA ARG A 102 0.73 -28.59 2.27
C ARG A 102 1.31 -27.72 1.14
N GLN A 103 0.57 -27.57 0.05
CA GLN A 103 1.05 -26.75 -1.07
C GLN A 103 0.98 -25.26 -0.71
N TYR A 104 -0.02 -24.84 0.06
CA TYR A 104 -0.11 -23.47 0.54
C TYR A 104 1.05 -23.11 1.47
N GLU A 105 1.45 -24.01 2.38
CA GLU A 105 2.64 -23.84 3.22
C GLU A 105 3.91 -23.63 2.39
N ARG A 106 4.10 -24.41 1.32
CA ARG A 106 5.22 -24.24 0.38
C ARG A 106 5.18 -22.88 -0.32
N LEU A 107 3.98 -22.45 -0.75
CA LEU A 107 3.79 -21.15 -1.39
C LEU A 107 4.20 -20.01 -0.46
N VAL A 108 3.77 -20.06 0.80
CA VAL A 108 4.12 -19.07 1.83
C VAL A 108 5.62 -19.06 2.10
N SER A 109 6.23 -20.23 2.32
CA SER A 109 7.69 -20.35 2.54
C SER A 109 8.49 -19.74 1.39
N SER A 110 8.15 -20.09 0.14
CA SER A 110 8.86 -19.59 -1.05
C SER A 110 8.78 -18.06 -1.22
N THR A 111 7.68 -17.46 -0.75
CA THR A 111 7.50 -16.00 -0.82
C THR A 111 8.37 -15.29 0.23
N GLN A 112 8.53 -15.89 1.42
CA GLN A 112 9.38 -15.36 2.48
C GLN A 112 10.85 -15.42 2.10
N ASP A 113 11.31 -16.54 1.53
CA ASP A 113 12.69 -16.69 1.04
C ASP A 113 13.05 -15.59 0.02
N ARG A 114 12.09 -15.21 -0.82
CA ARG A 114 12.26 -14.13 -1.81
C ARG A 114 12.24 -12.72 -1.23
N ALA A 115 11.60 -12.51 -0.08
CA ALA A 115 11.50 -11.20 0.56
C ALA A 115 12.70 -10.89 1.46
N GLY A 116 13.46 -11.92 1.85
CA GLY A 116 14.69 -11.79 2.64
C GLY A 116 15.97 -11.58 1.81
N LEU A 117 15.87 -11.54 0.47
CA LEU A 117 16.95 -11.26 -0.48
C LEU A 117 16.85 -9.83 -1.01
#